data_AF-A0A972IIQ6-F1
#
_entry.id   AF-A0A972IIQ6-F1
#
_cell.length_a   1.000
_cell.length_b   1.000
_cell.length_c   1.000
_cell.angle_alpha   90.00
_cell.angle_beta   90.00
_cell.angle_gamma   90.00
#
_symmetry.space_group_name_H-M   'P 1'
#
loop_
_entity.id
_entity.type
_entity.pdbx_description
1 polymer ?
#
loop_
_entity_poly.entity_id
_entity_poly.type
_entity_poly.pdbx_seq_one_letter_code
_entity_poly.pdbx_strand_id
1 'polypeptide(L)'
;MSESKRLTKRQRAVIEDLFADQANEREVLDRHNVSAALYDRWLGDERFRQCVEERIARAYRQARLILARNAPQAAQKLIELTGCPKEDLARRACLDIIAPPADARPKEAPPANAASDPAAELPPETAARLLAALANTGDENAD
;
A
#
# COMPACT_ATOMS: atom_id res chain seq x y z
N MET A 1 -6.48 -40.54 16.78
CA MET A 1 -5.42 -40.33 15.79
C MET A 1 -6.08 -39.99 14.45
N SER A 2 -6.14 -38.70 14.09
CA SER A 2 -6.97 -38.19 12.98
C SER A 2 -6.18 -38.10 11.68
N GLU A 3 -6.28 -39.12 10.83
CA GLU A 3 -5.63 -39.20 9.51
C GLU A 3 -6.20 -38.25 8.42
N SER A 4 -7.13 -37.35 8.72
CA SER A 4 -7.88 -36.61 7.68
C SER A 4 -7.71 -35.09 7.76
N LYS A 5 -6.47 -34.59 7.73
CA LYS A 5 -6.19 -33.19 8.07
C LYS A 5 -5.21 -32.48 7.13
N ARG A 6 -5.30 -32.76 5.82
CA ARG A 6 -4.60 -32.04 4.74
C ARG A 6 -5.63 -31.36 3.83
N LEU A 7 -5.32 -30.19 3.27
CA LEU A 7 -6.14 -29.54 2.23
C LEU A 7 -6.50 -30.55 1.15
N THR A 8 -7.77 -30.56 0.76
CA THR A 8 -8.25 -31.39 -0.34
C THR A 8 -7.56 -30.98 -1.65
N LYS A 9 -7.47 -31.90 -2.61
CA LYS A 9 -6.90 -31.59 -3.94
C LYS A 9 -7.62 -30.42 -4.60
N ARG A 10 -8.95 -30.36 -4.45
CA ARG A 10 -9.80 -29.29 -4.99
C ARG A 10 -9.49 -27.93 -4.35
N GLN A 11 -9.37 -27.88 -3.03
CA GLN A 11 -9.00 -26.64 -2.33
C GLN A 11 -7.63 -26.12 -2.77
N ARG A 12 -6.65 -27.00 -2.97
CA ARG A 12 -5.32 -26.60 -3.49
C ARG A 12 -5.40 -26.07 -4.91
N ALA A 13 -6.12 -26.76 -5.79
CA ALA A 13 -6.30 -26.32 -7.18
C ALA A 13 -6.96 -24.94 -7.24
N VAL A 14 -7.98 -24.69 -6.40
CA VAL A 14 -8.60 -23.36 -6.28
C VAL A 14 -7.58 -22.31 -5.82
N ILE A 15 -6.78 -22.59 -4.79
CA ILE A 15 -5.73 -21.66 -4.32
C ILE A 15 -4.65 -21.45 -5.39
N GLU A 16 -4.30 -22.44 -6.20
CA GLU A 16 -3.32 -22.27 -7.28
C GLU A 16 -3.88 -21.37 -8.37
N ASP A 17 -5.10 -21.63 -8.82
CA ASP A 17 -5.74 -20.90 -9.92
C ASP A 17 -6.08 -19.45 -9.55
N LEU A 18 -6.43 -19.18 -8.29
CA LEU A 18 -6.63 -17.81 -7.77
C LEU A 18 -5.38 -16.92 -7.93
N PHE A 19 -4.20 -17.50 -8.11
CA PHE A 19 -2.92 -16.78 -8.22
C PHE A 19 -2.16 -17.08 -9.52
N ALA A 20 -2.71 -17.86 -10.44
CA ALA A 20 -2.07 -18.23 -11.70
C ALA A 20 -2.51 -17.33 -12.87
N ASP A 21 -3.80 -17.00 -12.95
CA ASP A 21 -4.41 -16.22 -14.03
C ASP A 21 -4.80 -14.80 -13.56
N GLN A 22 -5.07 -13.88 -14.49
CA GLN A 22 -5.76 -12.61 -14.19
C GLN A 22 -7.29 -12.79 -14.01
N ALA A 23 -7.74 -14.04 -13.86
CA ALA A 23 -9.14 -14.35 -13.61
C ALA A 23 -9.55 -13.79 -12.24
N ASN A 24 -10.75 -13.21 -12.17
CA ASN A 24 -11.29 -12.78 -10.88
C ASN A 24 -11.71 -13.99 -10.04
N GLU A 25 -11.90 -13.77 -8.74
CA GLU A 25 -12.25 -14.83 -7.79
C GLU A 25 -13.49 -15.63 -8.23
N ARG A 26 -14.52 -14.95 -8.74
CA ARG A 26 -15.77 -15.60 -9.17
C ARG A 26 -15.56 -16.56 -10.34
N GLU A 27 -14.81 -16.13 -11.35
CA GLU A 27 -14.48 -16.96 -12.51
C GLU A 27 -13.71 -18.22 -12.11
N VAL A 28 -12.80 -18.12 -11.13
CA VAL A 28 -12.06 -19.27 -10.61
C VAL A 28 -13.00 -20.21 -9.85
N LEU A 29 -13.86 -19.68 -8.98
CA LEU A 29 -14.82 -20.50 -8.23
C LEU A 29 -15.78 -21.24 -9.18
N ASP A 30 -16.30 -20.57 -10.21
CA ASP A 30 -17.17 -21.16 -11.22
C ASP A 30 -16.46 -22.27 -12.00
N ARG A 31 -15.21 -22.05 -12.44
CA ARG A 31 -14.38 -23.07 -13.11
C ARG A 31 -14.22 -24.34 -12.27
N HIS A 32 -14.10 -24.17 -10.96
CA HIS A 32 -13.99 -25.26 -10.00
C HIS A 32 -15.34 -25.77 -9.48
N ASN A 33 -16.48 -25.27 -9.97
CA ASN A 33 -17.84 -25.57 -9.51
C ASN A 33 -18.06 -25.33 -8.00
N VAL A 34 -17.36 -24.35 -7.43
CA VAL A 34 -17.44 -24.00 -6.01
C VAL A 34 -18.46 -22.87 -5.85
N SER A 35 -19.52 -23.11 -5.08
CA SER A 35 -20.46 -22.04 -4.74
C SER A 35 -19.85 -21.08 -3.73
N ALA A 36 -20.30 -19.82 -3.75
CA ALA A 36 -19.86 -18.81 -2.79
C ALA A 36 -20.03 -19.28 -1.33
N ALA A 37 -21.19 -19.86 -0.98
CA ALA A 37 -21.42 -20.39 0.37
C ALA A 37 -20.46 -21.52 0.78
N LEU A 38 -20.02 -22.35 -0.17
CA LEU A 38 -19.01 -23.38 0.11
C LEU A 38 -17.63 -22.76 0.31
N TYR A 39 -17.30 -21.76 -0.50
CA TYR A 39 -16.05 -21.02 -0.37
C TYR A 39 -15.97 -20.25 0.95
N ASP A 40 -17.04 -19.57 1.37
CA ASP A 40 -17.14 -18.90 2.67
C ASP A 40 -16.94 -19.89 3.83
N ARG A 41 -17.51 -21.10 3.72
CA ARG A 41 -17.27 -22.17 4.69
C ARG A 41 -15.81 -22.60 4.70
N TRP A 42 -15.12 -22.65 3.55
CA TRP A 42 -13.69 -22.93 3.51
C TRP A 42 -12.87 -21.79 4.12
N LEU A 43 -13.22 -20.53 3.88
CA LEU A 43 -12.58 -19.39 4.52
C LEU A 43 -12.76 -19.37 6.05
N GLY A 44 -13.85 -19.95 6.54
CA GLY A 44 -14.06 -20.21 7.97
C GLY A 44 -13.18 -21.33 8.56
N ASP A 45 -12.57 -22.18 7.73
CA ASP A 45 -11.57 -23.17 8.16
C ASP A 45 -10.20 -22.50 8.26
N GLU A 46 -9.66 -22.44 9.47
CA GLU A 46 -8.36 -21.85 9.79
C GLU A 46 -7.25 -22.26 8.82
N ARG A 47 -7.23 -23.53 8.39
CA ARG A 47 -6.12 -24.06 7.59
C ARG A 47 -6.19 -23.63 6.14
N PHE A 48 -7.40 -23.61 5.59
CA PHE A 48 -7.61 -23.09 4.25
C PHE A 48 -7.28 -21.60 4.23
N ARG A 49 -7.80 -20.84 5.21
CA ARG A 49 -7.49 -19.43 5.38
C ARG A 49 -5.98 -19.17 5.50
N GLN A 50 -5.29 -19.90 6.38
CA GLN A 50 -3.84 -19.76 6.56
C GLN A 50 -3.08 -20.00 5.25
N CYS A 51 -3.44 -21.04 4.47
CA CYS A 51 -2.77 -21.30 3.20
C CYS A 51 -3.05 -20.22 2.15
N VAL A 52 -4.25 -19.63 2.14
CA VAL A 52 -4.56 -18.46 1.30
C VAL A 52 -3.67 -17.27 1.71
N GLU A 53 -3.62 -16.93 3.00
CA GLU A 53 -2.80 -15.83 3.52
C GLU A 53 -1.30 -16.02 3.24
N GLU A 54 -0.78 -17.25 3.40
CA GLU A 54 0.60 -17.57 3.06
C GLU A 54 0.87 -17.38 1.56
N ARG A 55 -0.09 -17.73 0.70
CA ARG A 55 0.01 -17.54 -0.75
C ARG A 55 -0.01 -16.06 -1.12
N ILE A 56 -0.86 -15.25 -0.49
CA ILE A 56 -0.90 -13.79 -0.61
C ILE A 56 0.45 -13.19 -0.20
N ALA A 57 0.95 -13.54 0.99
CA ALA A 57 2.21 -13.05 1.49
C ALA A 57 3.39 -13.41 0.55
N ARG A 58 3.38 -14.62 -0.02
CA ARG A 58 4.37 -15.04 -1.03
C ARG A 58 4.29 -14.18 -2.30
N ALA A 59 3.09 -13.90 -2.80
CA ALA A 59 2.90 -13.06 -3.98
C ALA A 59 3.44 -11.63 -3.75
N TYR A 60 3.14 -11.02 -2.60
CA TYR A 60 3.68 -9.70 -2.25
C TYR A 60 5.21 -9.70 -2.12
N ARG A 61 5.81 -10.73 -1.49
CA ARG A 61 7.27 -10.86 -1.44
C ARG A 61 7.87 -10.96 -2.85
N GLN A 62 7.25 -11.75 -3.73
CA GLN A 62 7.70 -11.89 -5.12
C GLN A 62 7.61 -10.57 -5.89
N ALA A 63 6.50 -9.82 -5.74
CA ALA A 63 6.36 -8.51 -6.34
C ALA A 63 7.45 -7.54 -5.87
N ARG A 64 7.73 -7.49 -4.56
CA ARG A 64 8.81 -6.68 -3.98
C ARG A 64 10.19 -7.06 -4.54
N LEU A 65 10.47 -8.36 -4.69
CA LEU A 65 11.71 -8.84 -5.30
C LEU A 65 11.85 -8.38 -6.75
N ILE A 66 10.77 -8.44 -7.54
CA ILE A 66 10.77 -7.95 -8.92
C ILE A 66 11.05 -6.45 -8.95
N LEU A 67 10.38 -5.65 -8.12
CA LEU A 67 10.62 -4.21 -8.03
C LEU A 67 12.07 -3.90 -7.64
N ALA A 68 12.59 -4.55 -6.60
CA ALA A 68 13.97 -4.36 -6.15
C ALA A 68 14.99 -4.72 -7.24
N ARG A 69 14.76 -5.81 -7.99
CA ARG A 69 15.64 -6.22 -9.10
C ARG A 69 15.66 -5.22 -10.24
N ASN A 70 14.52 -4.57 -10.52
CA ASN A 70 14.41 -3.59 -11.61
C ASN A 70 14.75 -2.15 -11.18
N ALA A 71 14.90 -1.88 -9.88
CA ALA A 71 15.13 -0.54 -9.36
C ALA A 71 16.38 0.14 -9.96
N PRO A 72 17.54 -0.52 -10.14
CA PRO A 72 18.70 0.13 -10.77
C PRO A 72 18.43 0.55 -12.22
N GLN A 73 17.76 -0.30 -13.00
CA GLN A 73 17.42 0.01 -14.39
C GLN A 73 16.37 1.13 -14.48
N ALA A 74 15.40 1.16 -13.56
CA ALA A 74 14.44 2.24 -13.45
C ALA A 74 15.11 3.58 -13.12
N ALA A 75 16.08 3.60 -12.20
CA ALA A 75 16.85 4.80 -11.87
C ALA A 75 17.65 5.32 -13.09
N GLN A 76 18.28 4.41 -13.84
CA GLN A 76 18.98 4.78 -15.08
C GLN A 76 18.03 5.40 -16.11
N LYS A 77 16.83 4.82 -16.28
CA LYS A 77 15.80 5.36 -17.17
C LYS A 77 15.30 6.74 -16.73
N LEU A 78 15.16 6.99 -15.42
CA LEU A 78 14.82 8.32 -14.92
C LEU A 78 15.89 9.35 -15.26
N ILE A 79 17.17 9.01 -15.15
CA ILE A 79 18.28 9.88 -15.56
C ILE A 79 18.18 10.21 -17.05
N GLU A 80 17.93 9.22 -17.90
CA GLU A 80 17.74 9.45 -19.35
C GLU A 80 16.56 10.40 -19.63
N LEU A 81 15.46 10.29 -18.87
CA LEU A 81 14.27 11.15 -19.04
C LEU A 81 14.53 12.62 -18.69
N THR A 82 15.54 12.93 -17.87
CA THR A 82 15.91 14.33 -17.58
C THR A 82 16.39 15.10 -18.81
N GLY A 83 16.91 14.40 -19.83
CA GLY A 83 17.34 14.98 -21.10
C GLY A 83 16.27 15.04 -22.19
N CYS A 84 15.02 14.68 -21.89
CA CYS A 84 13.97 14.63 -22.90
C CYS A 84 13.45 16.05 -23.27
N PRO A 85 12.95 16.25 -24.51
CA PRO A 85 12.48 17.58 -24.96
C PRO A 85 11.15 18.01 -24.31
N LYS A 86 10.50 17.15 -23.54
CA LYS A 86 9.26 17.47 -22.83
C LYS A 86 9.59 17.99 -21.45
N GLU A 87 9.58 19.30 -21.29
CA GLU A 87 10.00 20.00 -20.07
C GLU A 87 9.30 19.46 -18.80
N ASP A 88 7.98 19.23 -18.85
CA ASP A 88 7.24 18.73 -17.69
C ASP A 88 7.68 17.32 -17.26
N LEU A 89 8.02 16.47 -18.24
CA LEU A 89 8.49 15.10 -17.97
C LEU A 89 9.92 15.12 -17.44
N ALA A 90 10.79 15.95 -18.03
CA ALA A 90 12.16 16.15 -17.57
C ALA A 90 12.19 16.72 -16.14
N ARG A 91 11.39 17.76 -15.85
CA ARG A 91 11.24 18.34 -14.51
C ARG A 91 10.77 17.29 -13.50
N ARG A 92 9.78 16.48 -13.87
CA ARG A 92 9.26 15.42 -12.99
C ARG A 92 10.29 14.34 -12.71
N ALA A 93 11.04 13.90 -13.73
CA ALA A 93 12.13 12.95 -13.53
C ALA A 93 13.22 13.51 -12.60
N CYS A 94 13.58 14.79 -12.75
CA CYS A 94 14.51 15.45 -11.82
C CYS A 94 13.98 15.46 -10.38
N LEU A 95 12.69 15.78 -10.18
CA LEU A 95 12.06 15.75 -8.86
C LEU A 95 12.03 14.34 -8.27
N ASP A 96 11.72 13.32 -9.07
CA ASP A 96 11.69 11.92 -8.62
C ASP A 96 13.08 11.40 -8.22
N ILE A 97 14.16 11.91 -8.83
CA ILE A 97 15.56 11.57 -8.49
C ILE A 97 16.01 12.20 -7.17
N ILE A 98 15.68 13.48 -6.94
CA ILE A 98 16.11 14.21 -5.73
C ILE A 98 15.20 13.98 -4.53
N ALA A 99 13.99 13.49 -4.75
CA ALA A 99 13.03 13.21 -3.68
C ALA A 99 13.64 12.20 -2.69
N PRO A 100 13.52 12.43 -1.37
CA PRO A 100 13.94 11.45 -0.40
C PRO A 100 13.17 10.14 -0.64
N PRO A 101 13.80 8.97 -0.43
CA PRO A 101 13.10 7.71 -0.56
C PRO A 101 11.87 7.74 0.33
N ALA A 102 10.68 7.64 -0.27
CA ALA A 102 9.45 7.60 0.49
C ALA A 102 9.57 6.45 1.50
N ASP A 103 9.43 6.76 2.78
CA ASP A 103 9.53 5.78 3.86
C ASP A 103 8.65 4.58 3.49
N ALA A 104 9.29 3.44 3.21
CA ALA A 104 8.63 2.19 2.88
C ALA A 104 7.97 1.56 4.13
N ARG A 105 7.58 2.37 5.12
CA ARG A 105 6.67 1.93 6.15
C ARG A 105 5.35 1.62 5.47
N PRO A 106 4.74 0.46 5.76
CA PRO A 106 3.31 0.33 5.57
C PRO A 106 2.68 1.58 6.22
N LYS A 107 1.85 2.31 5.47
CA LYS A 107 0.89 3.19 6.12
C LYS A 107 0.08 2.27 7.03
N GLU A 108 0.47 2.15 8.29
CA GLU A 108 -0.39 1.60 9.31
C GLU A 108 -1.71 2.33 9.16
N ALA A 109 -2.79 1.55 9.05
CA ALA A 109 -4.12 2.13 9.11
C ALA A 109 -4.16 3.09 10.30
N PRO A 110 -4.73 4.30 10.15
CA PRO A 110 -4.76 5.25 11.26
C PRO A 110 -5.31 4.51 12.48
N PRO A 111 -4.63 4.58 13.64
CA PRO A 111 -5.15 3.94 14.83
C PRO A 111 -6.57 4.46 15.05
N ALA A 112 -7.51 3.56 15.30
CA ALA A 112 -8.93 3.87 15.51
C ALA A 112 -9.20 4.74 16.76
N ASN A 113 -8.17 5.37 17.32
CA ASN A 113 -8.19 6.29 18.46
C ASN A 113 -7.25 7.47 18.21
N ALA A 114 -7.40 8.18 17.10
CA ALA A 114 -6.98 9.60 17.02
C ALA A 114 -8.06 10.46 17.69
N ALA A 115 -8.35 10.17 18.96
CA ALA A 115 -9.06 11.07 19.84
C ALA A 115 -7.99 11.96 20.51
N SER A 116 -8.06 13.25 20.21
CA SER A 116 -7.41 14.36 20.89
C SER A 116 -5.91 14.55 20.64
N ASP A 117 -5.59 15.16 19.50
CA ASP A 117 -4.43 16.05 19.43
C ASP A 117 -4.69 17.26 20.36
N PRO A 118 -3.89 17.51 21.41
CA PRO A 118 -4.03 18.69 22.27
C PRO A 118 -3.60 19.99 21.55
N ALA A 119 -3.14 19.90 20.30
CA ALA A 119 -2.81 21.05 19.46
C ALA A 119 -4.04 21.70 18.79
N ALA A 120 -5.22 21.08 18.88
CA ALA A 120 -6.43 21.57 18.20
C ALA A 120 -7.29 22.54 19.03
N GLU A 121 -6.93 22.84 20.28
CA GLU A 121 -7.70 23.73 21.16
C GLU A 121 -6.91 24.97 21.56
N LEU A 122 -6.44 25.74 20.58
CA LEU A 122 -6.20 27.15 20.84
C LEU A 122 -7.55 27.87 20.71
N PRO A 123 -8.06 28.52 21.77
CA PRO A 123 -9.22 29.37 21.65
C PRO A 123 -9.00 30.38 20.51
N PRO A 124 -10.02 30.64 19.67
CA PRO A 124 -9.86 31.49 18.49
C PRO A 124 -9.34 32.91 18.84
N GLU A 125 -9.65 33.40 20.04
CA GLU A 125 -9.13 34.66 20.55
C GLU A 125 -7.61 34.65 20.78
N THR A 126 -7.07 33.53 21.26
CA THR A 126 -5.63 33.38 21.52
C THR A 126 -4.85 33.25 20.21
N ALA A 127 -5.42 32.54 19.24
CA ALA A 127 -4.86 32.46 17.89
C ALA A 127 -4.84 33.83 17.20
N ALA A 128 -5.93 34.60 17.31
CA ALA A 128 -6.00 35.95 16.75
C ALA A 128 -4.98 36.91 17.39
N ARG A 129 -4.76 36.83 18.71
CA ARG A 129 -3.75 37.65 19.41
C ARG A 129 -2.32 37.28 19.01
N LEU A 130 -2.02 36.00 18.84
CA LEU A 130 -0.70 35.55 18.40
C LEU A 130 -0.41 35.98 16.96
N LEU A 131 -1.40 35.89 16.07
CA LEU A 131 -1.27 36.36 14.67
C LEU A 131 -1.08 37.87 14.60
N ALA A 132 -1.79 38.65 15.43
CA ALA A 132 -1.63 40.10 15.50
C ALA A 132 -0.26 40.51 16.06
N ALA A 133 0.24 39.80 17.07
CA ALA A 133 1.57 40.06 17.63
C ALA A 133 2.69 39.77 16.63
N LEU A 134 2.57 38.68 15.85
CA LEU A 134 3.53 38.33 14.80
C LEU A 134 3.51 39.33 13.64
N ALA A 135 2.33 39.86 13.28
CA ALA A 135 2.20 40.89 12.26
C ALA A 135 2.89 42.20 12.67
N ASN A 136 2.75 42.62 13.94
CA ASN A 136 3.40 43.83 14.44
C ASN A 136 4.93 43.73 14.52
N THR A 137 5.48 42.53 14.75
CA THR A 137 6.95 42.33 14.75
C THR A 137 7.58 42.37 13.35
N GLY A 138 6.77 42.32 12.29
CA GLY A 138 7.22 42.44 10.90
C GLY A 138 7.46 43.90 10.46
N ASP A 139 6.76 44.86 11.07
CA ASP A 139 6.85 46.28 10.70
C ASP A 139 7.95 47.05 11.47
N GLU A 140 8.40 46.57 12.65
CA GLU A 140 9.47 47.24 13.41
C GLU A 140 10.91 46.90 12.95
N ASN A 141 11.10 46.06 11.94
CA ASN A 141 12.41 45.76 11.33
C ASN A 141 12.57 46.32 9.91
N ALA A 142 11.70 47.24 9.50
CA ALA A 142 11.77 47.93 8.22
C ALA A 142 11.91 49.45 8.42
N ASP A 143 13.01 49.87 9.07
CA ASP A 143 13.63 51.19 8.89
C ASP A 143 15.13 51.13 9.25
#